data_AF-X1CQR1-F1
#
_entry.id   AF-X1CQR1-F1
#
_cell.length_a   1.000
_cell.length_b   1.000
_cell.length_c   1.000
_cell.angle_alpha   90.00
_cell.angle_beta   90.00
_cell.angle_gamma   90.00
#
_symmetry.space_group_name_H-M   'P 1'
#
loop_
_entity.id
_entity.type
_entity.pdbx_description
1 polymer ?
#
loop_
_entity_poly.entity_id
_entity_poly.type
_entity_poly.pdbx_seq_one_letter_code
_entity_poly.pdbx_strand_id
1 'polypeptide(L)'
;MKLTNLTIKDLITPDAKLTFLVGAGCSVDAPSCLPAGKEMMDALIDYTCVESEVPKIKEIKELRFEQLIEILSEKLDPELKIIDFYGLCDKPNLQHFFLAEMMKQGQFVLTTNFDFLIEHALEQSGVPKRQASMYSLFLNVGNLITDDFLPRIKPFLIKLSPNKSLVNLTLKVLVIIF
;
A
#
# COMPACT_ATOMS: atom_id res chain seq x y z
N MET A 1 10.69 -19.28 15.89
CA MET A 1 9.42 -18.54 16.03
C MET A 1 8.45 -19.43 16.79
N LYS A 2 7.92 -19.02 17.96
CA LYS A 2 6.89 -19.80 18.65
C LYS A 2 5.53 -19.45 18.03
N LEU A 3 4.80 -20.46 17.60
CA LEU A 3 3.40 -20.28 17.17
C LEU A 3 2.59 -19.82 18.38
N THR A 4 1.75 -18.83 18.16
CA THR A 4 0.84 -18.26 19.18
C THR A 4 -0.59 -18.67 18.81
N ASN A 5 -1.45 -18.81 19.80
CA ASN A 5 -2.88 -19.05 19.59
C ASN A 5 -3.69 -17.74 19.46
N LEU A 6 -3.02 -16.59 19.36
CA LEU A 6 -3.67 -15.29 19.19
C LEU A 6 -4.32 -15.20 17.80
N THR A 7 -5.52 -14.65 17.77
CA THR A 7 -6.21 -14.22 16.56
C THR A 7 -5.93 -12.75 16.27
N ILE A 8 -6.25 -12.27 15.06
CA ILE A 8 -6.12 -10.84 14.70
C ILE A 8 -6.94 -9.95 15.66
N LYS A 9 -8.13 -10.41 16.07
CA LYS A 9 -8.99 -9.66 17.01
C LYS A 9 -8.32 -9.44 18.36
N ASP A 10 -7.52 -10.40 18.81
CA ASP A 10 -6.78 -10.29 20.08
C ASP A 10 -5.66 -9.24 20.01
N LEU A 11 -5.25 -8.85 18.81
CA LEU A 11 -4.23 -7.81 18.57
C LEU A 11 -4.85 -6.41 18.47
N ILE A 12 -6.14 -6.30 18.18
CA ILE A 12 -6.86 -5.03 18.01
C ILE A 12 -7.58 -4.69 19.33
N THR A 13 -6.86 -4.04 20.23
CA THR A 13 -7.41 -3.55 21.51
C THR A 13 -7.40 -2.02 21.56
N PRO A 14 -8.23 -1.37 22.41
CA PRO A 14 -8.26 0.09 22.52
C PRO A 14 -6.90 0.74 22.81
N ASP A 15 -6.03 0.03 23.55
CA ASP A 15 -4.70 0.52 23.92
C ASP A 15 -3.60 0.06 22.95
N ALA A 16 -3.94 -0.73 21.93
CA ALA A 16 -2.97 -1.24 20.98
C ALA A 16 -2.41 -0.09 20.12
N LYS A 17 -1.09 -0.14 19.89
CA LYS A 17 -0.40 0.72 18.94
C LYS A 17 0.07 -0.14 17.78
N LEU A 18 -0.74 -0.15 16.73
CA LEU A 18 -0.57 -0.95 15.53
C LEU A 18 -0.09 -0.08 14.37
N THR A 19 0.64 -0.72 13.49
CA THR A 19 0.94 -0.19 12.16
C THR A 19 0.62 -1.26 11.15
N PHE A 20 -0.25 -0.92 10.20
CA PHE A 20 -0.69 -1.77 9.12
C PHE A 20 0.23 -1.54 7.92
N LEU A 21 0.86 -2.60 7.44
CA LEU A 21 1.52 -2.61 6.14
C LEU A 21 0.58 -3.23 5.12
N VAL A 22 0.20 -2.48 4.09
CA VAL A 22 -0.89 -2.83 3.18
C VAL A 22 -0.39 -2.77 1.74
N GLY A 23 -0.54 -3.87 1.01
CA GLY A 23 -0.23 -3.96 -0.42
C GLY A 23 -1.48 -3.97 -1.29
N ALA A 24 -1.29 -4.21 -2.59
CA ALA A 24 -2.34 -4.12 -3.61
C ALA A 24 -3.52 -5.09 -3.39
N GLY A 25 -3.31 -6.14 -2.58
CA GLY A 25 -4.36 -7.08 -2.19
C GLY A 25 -5.58 -6.41 -1.56
N CYS A 26 -5.41 -5.28 -0.87
CA CYS A 26 -6.56 -4.58 -0.30
C CYS A 26 -7.48 -3.94 -1.33
N SER A 27 -7.01 -3.77 -2.57
CA SER A 27 -7.73 -3.11 -3.65
C SER A 27 -8.40 -4.07 -4.63
N VAL A 28 -8.21 -5.38 -4.46
CA VAL A 28 -8.73 -6.43 -5.37
C VAL A 28 -10.23 -6.66 -5.20
N ASP A 29 -10.71 -6.68 -3.96
CA ASP A 29 -12.12 -6.97 -3.69
C ASP A 29 -13.06 -5.87 -4.20
N ALA A 30 -14.26 -6.27 -4.61
CA ALA A 30 -15.32 -5.35 -5.01
C ALA A 30 -15.68 -4.36 -3.89
N PRO A 31 -16.05 -3.10 -4.21
CA PRO A 31 -16.22 -2.55 -5.55
C PRO A 31 -14.94 -1.95 -6.19
N SER A 32 -13.79 -2.07 -5.53
CA SER A 32 -12.53 -1.48 -6.01
C SER A 32 -12.00 -2.20 -7.25
N CYS A 33 -11.99 -3.54 -7.23
CA CYS A 33 -11.66 -4.41 -8.37
C CYS A 33 -10.36 -4.04 -9.10
N LEU A 34 -9.36 -3.51 -8.39
CA LEU A 34 -8.09 -3.12 -8.97
C LEU A 34 -7.18 -4.36 -9.12
N PRO A 35 -6.50 -4.53 -10.27
CA PRO A 35 -5.65 -5.68 -10.51
C PRO A 35 -4.42 -5.62 -9.60
N ALA A 36 -4.13 -6.74 -8.94
CA ALA A 36 -2.89 -6.91 -8.20
C ALA A 36 -1.69 -7.05 -9.16
N GLY A 37 -0.47 -7.04 -8.61
CA GLY A 37 0.77 -6.98 -9.40
C GLY A 37 0.83 -7.98 -10.55
N LYS A 38 0.54 -9.28 -10.34
CA LYS A 38 0.62 -10.30 -11.39
C LYS A 38 -0.40 -10.09 -12.52
N GLU A 39 -1.64 -9.78 -12.18
CA GLU A 39 -2.70 -9.55 -13.18
C GLU A 39 -2.38 -8.33 -14.04
N MET A 40 -1.92 -7.24 -13.41
CA MET A 40 -1.48 -6.05 -14.14
C MET A 40 -0.25 -6.38 -15.00
N MET A 41 0.77 -7.04 -14.47
CA MET A 41 1.94 -7.45 -15.25
C MET A 41 1.56 -8.26 -16.48
N ASP A 42 0.67 -9.23 -16.33
CA ASP A 42 0.25 -10.09 -17.44
C ASP A 42 -0.46 -9.27 -18.52
N ALA A 43 -1.36 -8.35 -18.14
CA ALA A 43 -2.04 -7.46 -19.08
C ALA A 43 -1.05 -6.54 -19.82
N LEU A 44 -0.04 -6.01 -19.11
CA LEU A 44 0.99 -5.17 -19.71
C LEU A 44 1.86 -5.94 -20.69
N ILE A 45 2.29 -7.15 -20.33
CA ILE A 45 3.07 -8.01 -21.22
C ILE A 45 2.25 -8.34 -22.47
N ASP A 46 0.98 -8.72 -22.32
CA ASP A 46 0.09 -9.03 -23.44
C ASP A 46 -0.12 -7.83 -24.38
N TYR A 47 -0.19 -6.63 -23.83
CA TYR A 47 -0.46 -5.42 -24.60
C TYR A 47 0.79 -4.80 -25.26
N THR A 48 1.96 -4.95 -24.63
CA THR A 48 3.18 -4.23 -25.03
C THR A 48 4.20 -5.09 -25.75
N CYS A 49 4.14 -6.42 -25.60
CA CYS A 49 5.14 -7.33 -26.16
C CYS A 49 4.65 -7.97 -27.47
N VAL A 50 5.61 -8.40 -28.30
CA VAL A 50 5.31 -9.21 -29.49
C VAL A 50 4.76 -10.57 -29.04
N GLU A 51 3.67 -11.02 -29.67
CA GLU A 51 2.92 -12.23 -29.29
C GLU A 51 3.81 -13.48 -29.15
N SER A 52 4.84 -13.63 -29.99
CA SER A 52 5.79 -14.76 -29.93
C SER A 52 6.67 -14.78 -28.68
N GLU A 53 6.84 -13.63 -28.02
CA GLU A 53 7.69 -13.48 -26.83
C GLU A 53 6.88 -13.49 -25.53
N VAL A 54 5.56 -13.24 -25.58
CA VAL A 54 4.67 -13.19 -24.41
C VAL A 54 4.83 -14.42 -23.50
N PRO A 55 4.79 -15.68 -23.99
CA PRO A 55 4.94 -16.84 -23.11
C PRO A 55 6.29 -16.87 -22.39
N LYS A 56 7.37 -16.52 -23.09
CA LYS A 56 8.73 -16.53 -22.53
C LYS A 56 8.90 -15.48 -21.44
N ILE A 57 8.32 -14.29 -21.63
CA ILE A 57 8.40 -13.20 -20.65
C ILE A 57 7.57 -13.55 -19.41
N LYS A 58 6.36 -14.11 -19.59
CA LYS A 58 5.49 -14.53 -18.48
C LYS A 58 6.06 -15.66 -17.63
N GLU A 59 6.99 -16.46 -18.18
CA GLU A 59 7.70 -17.54 -17.49
C GLU A 59 8.87 -17.05 -16.59
N ILE A 60 9.30 -15.79 -16.72
CA ILE A 60 10.37 -15.21 -15.89
C ILE A 60 9.87 -15.06 -14.45
N LYS A 61 10.29 -15.96 -13.56
CA LYS A 61 9.83 -16.01 -12.17
C LYS A 61 10.29 -14.83 -11.33
N GLU A 62 11.44 -14.28 -11.67
CA GLU A 62 12.10 -13.19 -10.94
C GLU A 62 11.65 -11.80 -11.41
N LEU A 63 10.85 -11.71 -12.49
CA LEU A 63 10.35 -10.44 -12.99
C LEU A 63 9.39 -9.84 -11.97
N ARG A 64 9.73 -8.66 -11.46
CA ARG A 64 8.88 -7.90 -10.52
C ARG A 64 8.11 -6.81 -11.24
N PHE A 65 6.98 -6.41 -10.68
CA PHE A 65 6.13 -5.35 -11.24
C PHE A 65 6.90 -4.04 -11.43
N GLU A 66 7.67 -3.62 -10.42
CA GLU A 66 8.45 -2.38 -10.46
C GLU A 66 9.50 -2.40 -11.57
N GLN A 67 10.12 -3.56 -11.84
CA GLN A 67 11.11 -3.70 -12.91
C GLN A 67 10.44 -3.61 -14.28
N LEU A 68 9.27 -4.23 -14.45
CA LEU A 68 8.51 -4.12 -15.69
C LEU A 68 8.09 -2.67 -15.94
N ILE A 69 7.58 -2.00 -14.91
CA ILE A 69 7.17 -0.59 -14.98
C ILE A 69 8.37 0.31 -15.31
N GLU A 70 9.54 0.08 -14.72
CA GLU A 70 10.77 0.80 -15.04
C GLU A 70 11.11 0.67 -16.54
N ILE A 71 11.12 -0.54 -17.08
CA ILE A 71 11.37 -0.80 -18.51
C ILE A 71 10.33 -0.09 -19.38
N LEU A 72 9.05 -0.17 -19.02
CA LEU A 72 7.97 0.51 -19.75
C LEU A 72 8.16 2.03 -19.71
N SER A 73 8.56 2.59 -18.56
CA SER A 73 8.81 4.02 -18.42
C SER A 73 9.94 4.50 -19.32
N GLU A 74 11.01 3.72 -19.47
CA GLU A 74 12.13 4.09 -20.32
C GLU A 74 11.86 3.97 -21.82
N LYS A 75 10.95 3.07 -22.22
CA LYS A 75 10.79 2.66 -23.63
C LYS A 75 9.47 3.08 -24.26
N LEU A 76 8.38 3.13 -23.49
CA LEU A 76 7.02 3.25 -24.01
C LEU A 76 6.20 4.35 -23.33
N ASP A 77 6.37 4.56 -22.03
CA ASP A 77 5.58 5.50 -21.22
C ASP A 77 6.46 6.40 -20.33
N PRO A 78 7.23 7.35 -20.91
CA PRO A 78 8.15 8.21 -20.16
C PRO A 78 7.51 9.08 -19.07
N GLU A 79 6.20 9.31 -19.15
CA GLU A 79 5.44 10.08 -18.16
C GLU A 79 4.78 9.18 -17.11
N LEU A 80 4.94 7.86 -17.20
CA LEU A 80 4.41 6.86 -16.26
C LEU A 80 2.88 6.93 -16.09
N LYS A 81 2.16 7.30 -17.16
CA LYS A 81 0.69 7.42 -17.19
C LYS A 81 -0.03 6.11 -16.92
N ILE A 82 0.63 4.98 -17.16
CA ILE A 82 0.14 3.65 -16.84
C ILE A 82 -0.27 3.50 -15.38
N ILE A 83 0.41 4.19 -14.47
CA ILE A 83 0.13 4.14 -13.04
C ILE A 83 -1.11 4.97 -12.68
N ASP A 84 -1.41 6.03 -13.44
CA ASP A 84 -2.60 6.85 -13.25
C ASP A 84 -3.90 6.03 -13.35
N PHE A 85 -3.85 4.88 -14.02
CA PHE A 85 -4.95 3.90 -14.07
C PHE A 85 -5.50 3.57 -12.67
N TYR A 86 -4.61 3.35 -11.69
CA TYR A 86 -5.02 3.02 -10.32
C TYR A 86 -5.76 4.18 -9.63
N GLY A 87 -5.41 5.42 -9.99
CA GLY A 87 -6.07 6.63 -9.49
C GLY A 87 -7.45 6.90 -10.11
N LEU A 88 -7.86 6.16 -11.13
CA LEU A 88 -9.19 6.32 -11.76
C LEU A 88 -10.32 5.72 -10.91
N CYS A 89 -10.01 4.80 -9.99
CA CYS A 89 -11.01 4.19 -9.12
C CYS A 89 -11.26 5.06 -7.88
N ASP A 90 -12.53 5.42 -7.67
CA ASP A 90 -12.99 6.22 -6.53
C ASP A 90 -13.90 5.42 -5.57
N LYS A 91 -13.95 4.09 -5.74
CA LYS A 91 -14.85 3.18 -5.02
C LYS A 91 -14.09 2.32 -4.01
N PRO A 92 -13.89 2.78 -2.77
CA PRO A 92 -13.27 1.96 -1.73
C PRO A 92 -14.13 0.75 -1.37
N ASN A 93 -13.47 -0.38 -1.11
CA ASN A 93 -14.09 -1.57 -0.52
C ASN A 93 -14.02 -1.58 1.01
N LEU A 94 -14.58 -2.65 1.61
CA LEU A 94 -14.67 -2.81 3.06
C LEU A 94 -13.30 -2.73 3.77
N GLN A 95 -12.23 -3.21 3.12
CA GLN A 95 -10.90 -3.21 3.69
C GLN A 95 -10.36 -1.79 3.84
N HIS A 96 -10.58 -0.92 2.85
CA HIS A 96 -10.23 0.49 2.93
C HIS A 96 -10.98 1.21 4.06
N PHE A 97 -12.28 0.91 4.24
CA PHE A 97 -13.05 1.46 5.36
C PHE A 97 -12.56 0.96 6.72
N PHE A 98 -12.17 -0.30 6.82
CA PHE A 98 -11.54 -0.82 8.03
C PHE A 98 -10.24 -0.05 8.34
N LEU A 99 -9.36 0.12 7.35
CA LEU A 99 -8.11 0.86 7.50
C LEU A 99 -8.36 2.33 7.87
N ALA A 100 -9.33 2.99 7.23
CA ALA A 100 -9.72 4.36 7.54
C ALA A 100 -10.19 4.49 9.00
N GLU A 101 -10.97 3.53 9.51
CA GLU A 101 -11.40 3.52 10.91
C GLU A 101 -10.22 3.32 11.87
N MET A 102 -9.27 2.43 11.54
CA MET A 102 -8.04 2.27 12.32
C MET A 102 -7.22 3.57 12.36
N MET A 103 -7.12 4.29 11.24
CA MET A 103 -6.41 5.58 11.19
C MET A 103 -7.11 6.66 12.03
N LYS A 104 -8.45 6.71 12.02
CA LYS A 104 -9.23 7.60 12.90
C LYS A 104 -8.97 7.33 14.39
N GLN A 105 -8.64 6.10 14.75
CA GLN A 105 -8.27 5.68 16.11
C GLN A 105 -6.79 5.94 16.43
N GLY A 106 -6.03 6.59 15.54
CA GLY A 106 -4.63 6.95 15.75
C GLY A 106 -3.63 5.86 15.39
N GLN A 107 -4.08 4.80 14.70
CA GLN A 107 -3.18 3.78 14.14
C GLN A 107 -2.53 4.27 12.84
N PHE A 108 -1.39 3.69 12.47
CA PHE A 108 -0.70 4.03 11.22
C PHE A 108 -1.00 3.01 10.12
N VAL A 109 -1.15 3.49 8.89
CA VAL A 109 -1.22 2.65 7.69
C VAL A 109 -0.11 3.09 6.74
N LEU A 110 0.66 2.10 6.27
CA LEU A 110 1.72 2.26 5.30
C LEU A 110 1.37 1.42 4.09
N THR A 111 1.40 2.01 2.90
CA THR A 111 1.03 1.31 1.67
C THR A 111 1.99 1.62 0.52
N THR A 112 2.13 0.66 -0.38
CA THR A 112 2.82 0.78 -1.67
C THR A 112 1.83 0.87 -2.84
N ASN A 113 0.53 1.02 -2.56
CA ASN A 113 -0.49 1.11 -3.60
C ASN A 113 -0.41 2.47 -4.30
N PHE A 114 -0.78 2.48 -5.57
CA PHE A 114 -0.82 3.69 -6.40
C PHE A 114 -2.22 4.34 -6.45
N ASP A 115 -3.23 3.66 -5.88
CA ASP A 115 -4.57 4.20 -5.75
C ASP A 115 -4.71 5.13 -4.52
N PHE A 116 -5.83 5.85 -4.45
CA PHE A 116 -6.18 6.76 -3.35
C PHE A 116 -7.36 6.24 -2.52
N LEU A 117 -7.60 4.92 -2.49
CA LEU A 117 -8.86 4.36 -1.98
C LEU A 117 -8.96 4.46 -0.44
N ILE A 118 -7.85 4.43 0.29
CA ILE A 118 -7.85 4.65 1.74
C ILE A 118 -8.25 6.10 2.06
N GLU A 119 -7.74 7.07 1.30
CA GLU A 119 -8.10 8.48 1.39
C GLU A 119 -9.56 8.71 1.03
N HIS A 120 -10.04 8.07 -0.04
CA HIS A 120 -11.47 8.12 -0.39
C HIS A 120 -12.35 7.51 0.71
N ALA A 121 -11.92 6.41 1.35
CA ALA A 121 -12.65 5.85 2.48
C ALA A 121 -12.67 6.80 3.69
N LEU A 122 -11.57 7.50 3.98
CA LEU A 122 -11.51 8.55 5.01
C LEU A 122 -12.46 9.71 4.70
N GLU A 123 -12.43 10.22 3.46
CA GLU A 123 -13.32 11.29 2.99
C GLU A 123 -14.79 10.89 3.12
N GLN A 124 -15.15 9.70 2.63
CA GLN A 124 -16.51 9.16 2.72
C GLN A 124 -16.95 8.87 4.16
N SER A 125 -15.99 8.66 5.08
CA SER A 125 -16.23 8.52 6.53
C SER A 125 -16.32 9.86 7.27
N GLY A 126 -16.33 10.98 6.54
CA GLY A 126 -16.50 12.34 7.09
C GLY A 126 -15.20 13.04 7.50
N VAL A 127 -14.03 12.48 7.18
CA VAL A 127 -12.74 13.14 7.43
C VAL A 127 -12.49 14.17 6.31
N PRO A 128 -12.23 15.45 6.61
CA PRO A 128 -11.96 16.43 5.57
C PRO A 128 -10.77 16.03 4.69
N LYS A 129 -10.88 16.24 3.37
CA LYS A 129 -9.84 15.92 2.37
C LYS A 129 -8.43 16.38 2.73
N ARG A 130 -8.31 17.60 3.29
CA ARG A 130 -7.01 18.14 3.77
C ARG A 130 -6.40 17.30 4.89
N GLN A 131 -7.23 16.70 5.73
CA GLN A 131 -6.80 15.83 6.82
C GLN A 131 -6.54 14.41 6.31
N ALA A 132 -7.38 13.89 5.41
CA ALA A 132 -7.18 12.59 4.74
C ALA A 132 -5.83 12.50 4.00
N SER A 133 -5.48 13.54 3.25
CA SER A 133 -4.16 13.67 2.58
C SER A 133 -2.97 13.80 3.54
N MET A 134 -3.20 14.16 4.81
CA MET A 134 -2.17 14.20 5.85
C MET A 134 -2.01 12.84 6.54
N TYR A 135 -3.03 11.97 6.46
CA TYR A 135 -3.03 10.62 6.98
C TYR A 135 -2.27 9.65 6.06
N SER A 136 -2.27 9.87 4.75
CA SER A 136 -1.51 9.01 3.83
C SER A 136 -0.03 9.37 3.84
N LEU A 137 0.75 8.55 4.55
CA LEU A 137 2.18 8.48 4.32
C LEU A 137 2.40 7.48 3.18
N PHE A 138 2.44 7.98 1.94
CA PHE A 138 2.94 7.19 0.82
C PHE A 138 4.40 6.87 1.08
N LEU A 139 4.67 5.60 1.38
CA LEU A 139 6.01 5.08 1.30
C LEU A 139 6.08 4.32 -0.02
N ASN A 140 6.71 4.91 -1.03
CA ASN A 140 7.21 4.15 -2.17
C ASN A 140 8.35 3.25 -1.68
N VAL A 141 8.00 2.13 -1.04
CA VAL A 141 8.93 1.14 -0.45
C VAL A 141 9.44 0.21 -1.55
N GLY A 142 9.94 0.76 -2.67
CA GLY A 142 10.56 -0.07 -3.71
C GLY A 142 11.83 -0.80 -3.24
N ASN A 143 12.42 -0.41 -2.10
CA ASN A 143 13.70 -0.96 -1.60
C ASN A 143 13.86 -1.00 -0.07
N LEU A 144 12.79 -0.88 0.72
CA LEU A 144 12.92 -0.47 2.13
C LEU A 144 12.50 -1.49 3.21
N ILE A 145 12.32 -2.77 2.85
CA ILE A 145 12.17 -3.85 3.86
C ILE A 145 13.56 -4.40 4.19
N THR A 146 14.37 -3.60 4.88
CA THR A 146 15.57 -4.05 5.60
C THR A 146 15.52 -3.46 7.01
N ASP A 147 16.32 -3.98 7.95
CA ASP A 147 16.41 -3.51 9.35
C ASP A 147 16.70 -1.99 9.51
N ASP A 148 17.01 -1.32 8.39
CA ASP A 148 17.23 0.11 8.23
C ASP A 148 15.95 0.97 8.08
N PHE A 149 14.76 0.35 8.07
CA PHE A 149 13.48 1.05 7.86
C PHE A 149 13.13 2.01 9.01
N LEU A 150 13.17 1.51 10.25
CA LEU A 150 12.75 2.23 11.46
C LEU A 150 13.50 3.55 11.68
N PRO A 151 14.85 3.62 11.55
CA PRO A 151 15.59 4.89 11.67
C PRO A 151 15.23 5.92 10.61
N ARG A 152 14.80 5.51 9.40
CA ARG A 152 14.53 6.40 8.25
C ARG A 152 13.13 7.02 8.27
N ILE A 153 12.14 6.32 8.80
CA ILE A 153 10.78 6.86 8.99
C ILE A 153 10.64 7.66 10.29
N LYS A 154 11.54 7.46 11.27
CA LYS A 154 11.52 8.17 12.57
C LYS A 154 11.48 9.70 12.44
N PRO A 155 12.27 10.35 11.55
CA PRO A 155 12.20 11.81 11.34
C PRO A 155 10.87 12.27 10.75
N PHE A 156 10.23 11.45 9.91
CA PHE A 156 8.91 11.73 9.32
C PHE A 156 7.81 11.62 10.36
N LEU A 157 7.83 10.58 11.20
CA LEU A 157 6.93 10.40 12.33
C LEU A 157 7.08 11.52 13.38
N ILE A 158 8.30 12.02 13.61
CA ILE A 158 8.58 13.17 14.49
C ILE A 158 7.96 14.48 13.96
N LYS A 159 7.93 14.67 12.64
CA LYS A 159 7.34 15.87 12.00
C LYS A 159 5.81 15.92 12.10
N LEU A 160 5.15 14.77 12.20
CA LEU A 160 3.69 14.64 12.27
C LEU A 160 3.12 14.77 13.69
N SER A 161 3.95 14.79 14.74
CA SER A 161 3.52 14.99 16.12
C SER A 161 4.09 16.30 16.70
N PRO A 162 3.24 17.29 17.05
CA PRO A 162 3.68 18.47 17.79
C PRO A 162 4.23 18.13 19.19
N ASN A 163 3.94 16.91 19.66
CA ASN A 163 4.29 16.42 20.98
C ASN A 163 5.51 15.46 20.89
N LYS A 164 6.67 15.95 21.30
CA LYS A 164 7.98 15.25 21.25
C LYS A 164 8.06 13.98 22.13
N SER A 165 7.01 13.64 22.88
CA SER A 165 6.93 12.47 23.77
C SER A 165 6.56 11.16 23.07
N LEU A 166 6.14 11.19 21.80
CA LEU A 166 5.71 10.00 21.03
C LEU A 166 6.85 9.22 20.36
N VAL A 167 8.10 9.66 20.50
CA VAL A 167 9.27 9.14 19.75
C VAL A 167 9.83 7.81 20.29
N ASN A 168 9.27 7.29 21.39
CA ASN A 168 9.54 5.95 21.91
C ASN A 168 8.42 4.96 21.53
N LEU A 169 7.98 4.97 20.27
CA LEU A 169 7.06 3.94 19.77
C LEU A 169 7.83 2.65 19.50
N THR A 170 7.70 1.67 20.39
CA THR A 170 7.89 0.26 20.04
C THR A 170 6.78 -0.09 19.04
N LEU A 171 7.06 0.06 17.74
CA LEU A 171 6.13 -0.26 16.67
C LEU A 171 5.91 -1.78 16.65
N LYS A 172 4.76 -2.23 17.13
CA LYS A 172 4.27 -3.57 16.80
C LYS A 172 3.72 -3.50 15.38
N VAL A 173 4.55 -3.91 14.42
CA VAL A 173 4.14 -3.99 13.01
C VAL A 173 3.18 -5.18 12.88
N LEU A 174 1.94 -4.89 12.52
CA LEU A 174 0.97 -5.90 12.13
C LEU A 174 0.96 -5.92 10.61
N VAL A 175 1.63 -6.91 10.04
CA VAL A 175 1.54 -7.16 8.60
C VAL A 175 0.24 -7.91 8.36
N ILE A 176 -0.77 -7.21 7.87
CA ILE A 176 -1.97 -7.86 7.34
C ILE A 176 -1.76 -7.99 5.85
N ILE A 177 -1.40 -9.19 5.42
CA ILE A 177 -1.40 -9.55 4.01
C ILE A 177 -2.85 -9.93 3.69
N PHE A 178 -3.52 -9.10 2.90
CA PHE A 178 -4.78 -9.44 2.25
C PHE A 178 -4.51 -10.23 0.98
#